data_AF-A0AAV5XBP0-F1
#
_entry.id   AF-A0AAV5XBP0-F1
#
_cell.length_a   1.000
_cell.length_b   1.000
_cell.length_c   1.000
_cell.angle_alpha   90.00
_cell.angle_beta   90.00
_cell.angle_gamma   90.00
#
_symmetry.space_group_name_H-M   'P 1'
#
loop_
_entity.id
_entity.type
_entity.pdbx_description
1 polymer ?
#
loop_
_entity_poly.entity_id
_entity_poly.type
_entity_poly.pdbx_seq_one_letter_code
_entity_poly.pdbx_strand_id
1 'polypeptide(L)' 'MPHVLRQTARAGLLVLVAFALGCSSVPIQPAYTEQQLKQECERRGGRWHANDLRGGFCEYNSRG' A
#
# COMPACT_ATOMS: atom_id res chain seq x y z
N MET A 1 30.18 25.96 -30.79
CA MET A 1 30.03 24.80 -29.89
C MET A 1 28.57 24.30 -29.86
N PRO A 2 28.04 23.65 -30.91
CA PRO A 2 26.62 23.23 -30.98
C PRO A 2 26.33 21.80 -30.46
N HIS A 3 27.36 20.96 -30.25
CA HIS A 3 27.17 19.56 -29.86
C HIS A 3 26.76 19.36 -28.39
N VAL A 4 27.15 20.27 -27.49
CA VAL A 4 26.88 20.18 -26.04
C VAL A 4 25.39 20.41 -25.73
N LEU A 5 24.73 21.34 -26.43
CA LEU A 5 23.28 21.58 -26.28
C LEU A 5 22.40 20.42 -26.73
N ARG A 6 22.85 19.65 -27.73
CA ARG A 6 22.09 18.51 -28.26
C ARG A 6 22.21 17.27 -27.36
N GLN A 7 23.27 17.18 -26.57
CA GLN A 7 23.54 16.08 -25.64
C GLN A 7 22.73 16.22 -24.34
N THR A 8 22.58 17.43 -23.80
CA THR A 8 21.83 17.69 -22.56
C THR A 8 20.33 17.44 -22.73
N ALA A 9 19.76 17.78 -23.89
CA ALA A 9 18.34 17.56 -24.18
C ALA A 9 17.94 16.06 -24.19
N ARG A 10 18.83 15.18 -24.68
CA ARG A 10 18.59 13.72 -24.71
C ARG A 10 18.62 13.11 -23.31
N ALA A 11 19.52 13.57 -22.46
CA ALA A 11 19.62 13.11 -21.07
C ALA A 11 18.36 13.51 -20.26
N GLY A 12 17.87 14.74 -20.43
CA GLY A 12 16.65 15.19 -19.76
C GLY A 12 15.41 14.40 -20.16
N LEU A 13 15.29 14.05 -21.45
CA LEU A 13 14.17 13.24 -21.95
C LEU A 13 14.16 11.82 -21.37
N LEU A 14 15.33 11.18 -21.24
CA LEU A 14 15.43 9.81 -20.69
C LEU A 14 15.07 9.76 -19.20
N VAL A 15 15.45 10.78 -18.43
CA VAL A 15 15.09 10.88 -17.01
C VAL A 15 13.57 11.04 -16.82
N LEU A 16 12.92 11.86 -17.65
CA LEU A 16 11.47 12.05 -17.60
C LEU A 16 10.69 10.77 -17.94
N VAL A 17 11.16 9.99 -18.93
CA VAL A 17 10.54 8.69 -19.28
C VAL A 17 10.70 7.67 -18.16
N ALA A 18 11.85 7.64 -17.48
CA ALA A 18 12.06 6.73 -16.34
C ALA A 18 11.14 7.06 -15.16
N PHE A 19 10.88 8.33 -14.87
CA PHE A 19 9.92 8.75 -13.84
C PHE A 19 8.46 8.43 -14.23
N ALA A 20 8.11 8.50 -15.52
CA ALA A 20 6.75 8.20 -15.99
C ALA A 20 6.37 6.72 -15.90
N LEU A 21 7.36 5.81 -15.82
CA LEU A 21 7.13 4.35 -15.72
C LEU A 21 7.08 3.83 -14.27
N GLY A 22 7.27 4.70 -13.27
CA GLY A 22 7.46 4.32 -11.86
C GLY A 22 6.20 4.01 -11.05
N CYS A 23 4.99 4.24 -11.58
CA CYS A 23 3.75 3.86 -10.89
C CYS A 23 3.45 2.38 -11.06
N SER A 24 4.22 1.50 -10.40
CA SER A 24 3.90 0.07 -10.34
C SER A 24 2.74 -0.17 -9.38
N SER A 25 1.61 -0.64 -9.91
CA SER A 25 0.36 -0.97 -9.20
C SER A 25 0.41 -2.33 -8.49
N VAL A 26 1.56 -2.71 -7.93
CA VAL A 26 1.71 -4.03 -7.31
C VAL A 26 0.76 -4.12 -6.10
N PRO A 27 -0.19 -5.06 -6.08
CA PRO A 27 -1.07 -5.24 -4.95
C PRO A 27 -0.24 -5.66 -3.73
N ILE A 28 -0.29 -4.86 -2.67
CA ILE A 28 0.33 -5.20 -1.39
C ILE A 28 -0.55 -6.28 -0.76
N GLN A 29 0.00 -7.49 -0.66
CA GLN A 29 -0.66 -8.56 0.08
C GLN A 29 -0.79 -8.16 1.55
N PRO A 30 -1.94 -8.40 2.20
CA PRO A 30 -2.09 -8.10 3.62
C PRO A 30 -1.09 -8.94 4.43
N ALA A 31 -0.46 -8.30 5.42
CA ALA A 31 0.52 -8.96 6.29
C ALA A 31 -0.10 -10.07 7.18
N TYR A 32 -1.42 -10.00 7.40
CA TYR A 32 -2.16 -10.93 8.25
C TYR A 32 -3.42 -11.44 7.54
N THR A 33 -3.75 -12.71 7.77
CA THR A 33 -5.04 -13.28 7.37
C THR A 33 -6.15 -12.80 8.29
N GLU A 34 -7.40 -12.88 7.83
CA GLU A 34 -8.56 -12.52 8.66
C GLU A 34 -8.62 -13.38 9.94
N GLN A 35 -8.28 -14.67 9.84
CA GLN A 35 -8.25 -15.55 11.00
C GLN A 35 -7.22 -15.08 12.04
N GLN A 36 -6.05 -14.60 11.60
CA GLN A 36 -5.04 -14.03 12.51
C GLN A 36 -5.56 -12.76 13.17
N LEU A 37 -6.24 -11.88 12.43
CA LEU A 37 -6.83 -10.66 12.97
C LEU A 37 -7.94 -10.95 13.99
N LYS A 38 -8.79 -11.95 13.71
CA LYS A 38 -9.82 -12.44 14.63
C LYS A 38 -9.21 -12.96 15.93
N GLN A 39 -8.24 -13.86 15.82
CA GLN A 39 -7.56 -14.45 16.98
C GLN A 39 -6.92 -13.35 17.84
N GLU A 40 -6.29 -12.37 17.22
CA GLU A 40 -5.70 -11.24 17.91
C GLU A 40 -6.74 -10.37 18.62
N CYS A 41 -7.86 -10.09 17.98
CA CYS A 41 -8.97 -9.34 18.56
C CYS A 41 -9.50 -10.01 19.84
N GLU A 42 -9.82 -11.30 19.74
CA GLU A 42 -10.37 -12.10 20.85
C GLU A 42 -9.35 -12.23 21.98
N ARG A 43 -8.06 -12.42 21.66
CA ARG A 43 -6.95 -12.46 22.63
C ARG A 43 -6.84 -11.17 23.43
N ARG A 44 -7.11 -10.02 22.81
CA ARG A 44 -7.07 -8.70 23.46
C ARG A 44 -8.38 -8.33 24.19
N GLY A 45 -9.33 -9.26 24.27
CA GLY A 45 -10.63 -9.03 24.92
C GLY A 45 -11.60 -8.19 24.09
N GLY A 46 -11.33 -8.01 22.80
CA GLY A 46 -12.25 -7.39 21.85
C GLY A 46 -13.34 -8.36 21.39
N ARG A 47 -14.37 -7.81 20.75
CA ARG A 47 -15.44 -8.57 20.07
C ARG A 47 -15.20 -8.52 18.57
N TRP A 48 -15.07 -9.69 17.95
CA TRP A 48 -14.95 -9.80 16.50
C TRP A 48 -16.31 -9.68 15.80
N HIS A 49 -16.35 -8.91 14.72
CA HIS A 49 -17.52 -8.74 13.84
C HIS A 49 -17.14 -9.17 12.42
N ALA A 50 -17.79 -10.21 11.90
CA ALA A 50 -17.60 -10.63 10.51
C ALA A 50 -18.29 -9.64 9.56
N ASN A 51 -17.64 -9.35 8.44
CA ASN A 51 -18.20 -8.49 7.38
C ASN A 51 -17.75 -9.00 6.02
N ASP A 52 -18.71 -9.52 5.26
CA ASP A 52 -18.47 -10.18 3.98
C ASP A 52 -18.05 -9.20 2.86
N LEU A 53 -18.25 -7.89 3.05
CA LEU A 53 -17.95 -6.88 2.04
C LEU A 53 -16.53 -6.32 2.13
N ARG A 54 -15.92 -6.30 3.32
CA ARG A 54 -14.62 -5.64 3.56
C ARG A 54 -13.65 -6.45 4.43
N GLY A 55 -14.03 -7.67 4.82
CA GLY A 55 -13.37 -8.41 5.89
C GLY A 55 -13.85 -7.93 7.26
N GLY A 56 -13.72 -8.81 8.27
CA GLY A 56 -14.20 -8.50 9.62
C GLY A 56 -13.40 -7.40 10.35
N PHE A 57 -13.96 -6.90 11.45
CA PHE A 57 -13.35 -5.87 12.30
C PHE A 57 -13.42 -6.21 13.79
N CYS A 58 -12.53 -5.62 14.58
CA CYS A 58 -12.48 -5.79 16.02
C CYS A 58 -13.07 -4.57 16.74
N GLU A 59 -14.03 -4.82 17.63
CA GLU A 59 -14.62 -3.80 18.48
C GLU A 59 -14.10 -3.94 19.92
N TYR A 60 -13.62 -2.85 20.50
CA TYR A 60 -13.25 -2.78 21.92
C TYR A 60 -14.30 -1.97 22.66
N ASN A 61 -14.80 -2.47 23.79
CA ASN A 61 -15.66 -1.67 24.66
C ASN A 61 -14.86 -0.49 25.22
N SER A 62 -15.11 0.71 24.71
CA SER A 62 -14.65 1.96 25.34
C SER A 62 -15.51 2.25 26.56
N ARG A 63 -15.44 1.41 27.60
CA ARG A 63 -15.87 1.84 28.93
C ARG A 63 -14.73 2.69 29.48
N GLY A 64 -14.93 4.00 29.43
CA GLY A 64 -14.04 4.99 30.03
C GLY A 64 -13.88 4.80 31.54
#